data_AF-A0A370F0K4-F1
#
_entry.id   AF-A0A370F0K4-F1
#
_cell.length_a   1.000
_cell.length_b   1.000
_cell.length_c   1.000
_cell.angle_alpha   90.00
_cell.angle_beta   90.00
_cell.angle_gamma   90.00
#
_symmetry.space_group_name_H-M   'P 1'
#
loop_
_entity.id
_entity.type
_entity.pdbx_description
1 polymer ?
#
loop_
_entity_poly.entity_id
_entity_poly.type
_entity_poly.pdbx_seq_one_letter_code
_entity_poly.pdbx_strand_id
1 'polypeptide(L)'
;MYDNLRYDQIMFKASHNSYERNETIGEQLTFHPDHPYNSGCLGLEFDIWRHSANYTPFQSIPETYFTVSHVTPGKTILKKYLDELKNWHNGLANKNHYPVLITLDIKSKEGGYDGFNDEIDTYLKCYFDESLIFKPGELFEKNRGYDPNASLADNIRNHGWPKIADMRGKFIFCLSGNKDWKTEYAKGVRHRFCFSDTGNLTSTDPNIVFFNTEVSGFILPFINARMQQGLIDLQFKNFITRGYGANDATLWNLAKNLNFSEIATNAVRNHEWAEIHYTSPIKEKSRISKRSLRNKANNEYRTDRATHMTAHYDSNTCLFIFEQDSERDIYAIKNYKTQEYFDCTISTMSPTINDDCQRWSLIPSGGANEYYIKNVKNGEYMTKKASQLSKNHGKDEVYIIENR
;
A
#
# COMPACT_ATOMS: atom_id res chain seq x y z
N MET A 1 17.13 8.49 -6.25
CA MET A 1 16.00 9.46 -6.15
C MET A 1 15.00 9.04 -5.06
N TYR A 2 14.63 7.76 -4.95
CA TYR A 2 13.63 7.29 -3.98
C TYR A 2 14.14 7.05 -2.54
N ASP A 3 15.45 7.14 -2.27
CA ASP A 3 16.03 6.85 -0.95
C ASP A 3 15.51 7.75 0.17
N ASN A 4 15.00 8.95 -0.16
CA ASN A 4 14.42 9.87 0.81
C ASN A 4 12.95 9.59 1.15
N LEU A 5 12.26 8.75 0.37
CA LEU A 5 10.88 8.35 0.66
C LEU A 5 10.86 7.37 1.82
N ARG A 6 9.77 7.38 2.59
CA ARG A 6 9.47 6.30 3.55
C ARG A 6 8.88 5.10 2.83
N TYR A 7 8.99 3.94 3.45
CA TYR A 7 8.44 2.70 2.89
C TYR A 7 6.91 2.75 2.66
N ASP A 8 6.15 3.48 3.49
CA ASP A 8 4.71 3.70 3.27
C ASP A 8 4.36 4.54 2.03
N GLN A 9 5.34 5.27 1.49
CA GLN A 9 5.15 6.21 0.39
C GLN A 9 5.48 5.60 -0.98
N ILE A 10 5.85 4.33 -1.03
CA ILE A 10 6.19 3.66 -2.29
C ILE A 10 5.15 2.61 -2.68
N MET A 11 5.07 2.38 -3.98
CA MET A 11 4.31 1.31 -4.61
C MET A 11 5.28 0.38 -5.33
N PHE A 12 5.05 -0.93 -5.26
CA PHE A 12 5.89 -1.93 -5.91
C PHE A 12 5.10 -3.17 -6.36
N LYS A 13 5.71 -3.92 -7.28
CA LYS A 13 5.17 -5.17 -7.85
C LYS A 13 5.54 -6.35 -6.95
N ALA A 14 4.62 -7.29 -6.81
CA ALA A 14 4.85 -8.55 -6.12
C ALA A 14 4.45 -9.76 -6.98
N SER A 15 5.15 -10.87 -6.81
CA SER A 15 4.78 -12.15 -7.42
C SER A 15 3.85 -12.92 -6.49
N HIS A 16 2.60 -13.09 -6.90
CA HIS A 16 1.64 -13.95 -6.19
C HIS A 16 2.03 -15.44 -6.39
N ASN A 17 1.93 -16.24 -5.32
CA ASN A 17 2.40 -17.64 -5.28
C ASN A 17 3.79 -17.82 -5.94
N SER A 18 4.80 -17.09 -5.47
CA SER A 18 6.12 -16.98 -6.11
C SER A 18 6.83 -18.32 -6.33
N TYR A 19 6.47 -19.34 -5.57
CA TYR A 19 7.03 -20.69 -5.64
C TYR A 19 6.40 -21.59 -6.72
N GLU A 20 5.27 -21.21 -7.32
CA GLU A 20 4.63 -21.94 -8.42
C GLU A 20 5.12 -21.48 -9.80
N ARG A 21 6.12 -20.61 -9.82
CA ARG A 21 6.64 -19.94 -11.00
C ARG A 21 7.70 -20.78 -11.73
N ASN A 22 7.82 -20.55 -13.03
CA ASN A 22 8.92 -21.09 -13.83
C ASN A 22 10.22 -20.29 -13.62
N GLU A 23 10.07 -19.01 -13.28
CA GLU A 23 11.17 -18.13 -12.91
C GLU A 23 11.72 -18.51 -11.53
N THR A 24 13.04 -18.56 -11.40
CA THR A 24 13.71 -18.64 -10.09
C THR A 24 13.39 -17.41 -9.25
N ILE A 25 13.54 -17.49 -7.92
CA ILE A 25 13.31 -16.33 -7.05
C ILE A 25 14.22 -15.16 -7.41
N GLY A 26 15.48 -15.43 -7.75
CA GLY A 26 16.41 -14.39 -8.20
C GLY A 26 15.98 -13.71 -9.50
N GLU A 27 15.42 -14.45 -10.46
CA GLU A 27 14.88 -13.88 -11.69
C GLU A 27 13.64 -13.02 -11.43
N GLN A 28 12.77 -13.40 -10.49
CA GLN A 28 11.59 -12.61 -10.14
C GLN A 28 11.97 -11.26 -9.50
N LEU A 29 13.01 -11.25 -8.66
CA LEU A 29 13.49 -10.05 -7.94
C LEU A 29 14.31 -9.08 -8.80
N THR A 30 14.97 -9.59 -9.84
CA THR A 30 15.89 -8.78 -10.65
C THR A 30 15.11 -7.82 -11.54
N PHE A 31 15.36 -6.52 -11.39
CA PHE A 31 14.74 -5.47 -12.21
C PHE A 31 15.53 -5.25 -13.50
N HIS A 32 14.81 -5.13 -14.62
CA HIS A 32 15.38 -4.90 -15.94
C HIS A 32 14.86 -3.56 -16.50
N PRO A 33 15.65 -2.47 -16.51
CA PRO A 33 15.17 -1.15 -16.93
C PRO A 33 14.72 -1.09 -18.39
N ASP A 34 15.26 -1.94 -19.27
CA ASP A 34 14.85 -2.00 -20.68
C ASP A 34 13.50 -2.72 -20.87
N HIS A 35 13.07 -3.49 -19.86
CA HIS A 35 11.80 -4.22 -19.83
C HIS A 35 11.20 -4.15 -18.42
N PRO A 36 10.76 -2.96 -17.95
CA PRO A 36 10.41 -2.72 -16.54
C PRO A 36 9.18 -3.51 -16.06
N TYR A 37 8.42 -4.09 -16.99
CA TYR A 37 7.30 -5.01 -16.73
C TYR A 37 7.75 -6.47 -16.49
N ASN A 38 8.98 -6.84 -16.89
CA ASN A 38 9.54 -8.17 -16.71
C ASN A 38 10.28 -8.25 -15.37
N SER A 39 9.74 -9.04 -14.45
CA SER A 39 10.33 -9.23 -13.11
C SER A 39 10.41 -7.92 -12.31
N GLY A 40 11.49 -7.68 -11.57
CA GLY A 40 11.63 -6.51 -10.68
C GLY A 40 10.65 -6.50 -9.51
N CYS A 41 10.14 -7.67 -9.11
CA CYS A 41 9.28 -7.79 -7.95
C CYS A 41 10.07 -7.40 -6.69
N LEU A 42 9.42 -6.67 -5.79
CA LEU A 42 9.89 -6.42 -4.42
C LEU A 42 8.94 -7.01 -3.38
N GLY A 43 7.96 -7.79 -3.82
CA GLY A 43 7.16 -8.67 -2.97
C GLY A 43 7.18 -10.10 -3.50
N LEU A 44 7.28 -11.07 -2.59
CA LEU A 44 7.19 -12.49 -2.87
C LEU A 44 6.26 -13.16 -1.87
N GLU A 45 5.69 -14.30 -2.24
CA GLU A 45 4.73 -15.05 -1.43
C GLU A 45 5.06 -16.54 -1.42
N PHE A 46 5.05 -17.13 -0.23
CA PHE A 46 5.25 -18.55 0.01
C PHE A 46 4.13 -19.12 0.88
N ASP A 47 3.42 -20.10 0.35
CA ASP A 47 2.35 -20.80 1.06
C ASP A 47 2.95 -21.85 1.99
N ILE A 48 3.06 -21.52 3.28
CA ILE A 48 3.78 -22.35 4.26
C ILE A 48 2.86 -23.32 5.00
N TRP A 49 3.37 -24.53 5.18
CA TRP A 49 2.77 -25.58 6.00
C TRP A 49 3.74 -25.93 7.13
N ARG A 50 3.26 -25.78 8.36
CA ARG A 50 3.92 -26.25 9.58
C ARG A 50 3.80 -27.76 9.72
N HIS A 51 4.90 -28.40 10.10
CA HIS A 51 5.01 -29.78 10.57
C HIS A 51 5.47 -29.83 12.02
N SER A 52 5.39 -31.01 12.64
CA SER A 52 5.82 -31.21 14.03
C SER A 52 7.13 -31.97 14.12
N ALA A 53 8.08 -31.43 14.88
CA ALA A 53 9.32 -32.08 15.25
C ALA A 53 9.88 -31.47 16.55
N ASN A 54 10.88 -32.11 17.16
CA ASN A 54 11.57 -31.50 18.29
C ASN A 54 12.42 -30.30 17.82
N TYR A 55 12.40 -29.22 18.58
CA TYR A 55 13.19 -28.03 18.34
C TYR A 55 13.61 -27.38 19.67
N THR A 56 14.66 -26.57 19.64
CA THR A 56 15.08 -25.73 20.78
C THR A 56 14.90 -24.27 20.36
N PRO A 57 14.00 -23.51 21.04
CA PRO A 57 13.69 -22.13 20.67
C PRO A 57 14.95 -21.29 20.46
N PHE A 58 14.99 -20.60 19.31
CA PHE A 58 16.06 -19.71 18.86
C PHE A 58 17.47 -20.34 18.75
N GLN A 59 17.56 -21.68 18.74
CA GLN A 59 18.84 -22.41 18.65
C GLN A 59 18.84 -23.46 17.54
N SER A 60 17.83 -24.33 17.48
CA SER A 60 17.76 -25.40 16.48
C SER A 60 16.33 -25.80 16.16
N ILE A 61 16.04 -26.05 14.89
CA ILE A 61 14.76 -26.56 14.39
C ILE A 61 15.01 -27.29 13.05
N PRO A 62 14.41 -28.45 12.76
CA PRO A 62 14.66 -29.17 11.51
C PRO A 62 14.27 -28.36 10.27
N GLU A 63 15.02 -28.49 9.16
CA GLU A 63 14.72 -27.76 7.92
C GLU A 63 13.37 -28.15 7.31
N THR A 64 12.89 -29.36 7.61
CA THR A 64 11.59 -29.90 7.20
C THR A 64 10.41 -29.37 8.03
N TYR A 65 10.64 -28.55 9.06
CA TYR A 65 9.57 -28.03 9.93
C TYR A 65 8.56 -27.19 9.16
N PHE A 66 9.01 -26.46 8.14
CA PHE A 66 8.14 -25.72 7.23
C PHE A 66 8.37 -26.17 5.79
N THR A 67 7.28 -26.48 5.11
CA THR A 67 7.27 -26.77 3.66
C THR A 67 6.41 -25.76 2.92
N VAL A 68 6.62 -25.62 1.62
CA VAL A 68 5.91 -24.69 0.75
C VAL A 68 5.07 -25.45 -0.27
N SER A 69 3.77 -25.15 -0.33
CA SER A 69 2.81 -25.76 -1.27
C SER A 69 1.46 -25.05 -1.21
N HIS A 70 0.70 -25.07 -2.30
CA HIS A 70 -0.55 -24.32 -2.42
C HIS A 70 -1.74 -24.98 -1.69
N VAL A 71 -2.01 -26.26 -1.97
CA VAL A 71 -3.29 -26.92 -1.58
C VAL A 71 -3.13 -27.93 -0.44
N THR A 72 -2.08 -28.73 -0.48
CA THR A 72 -1.77 -29.76 0.53
C THR A 72 -0.32 -29.63 0.98
N PRO A 73 0.04 -30.11 2.19
CA PRO A 73 1.43 -30.09 2.65
C PRO A 73 2.36 -30.72 1.62
N GLY A 74 3.33 -29.95 1.14
CA GLY A 74 4.29 -30.37 0.13
C GLY A 74 5.53 -31.03 0.74
N LYS A 75 6.49 -31.39 -0.13
CA LYS A 75 7.83 -31.86 0.28
C LYS A 75 8.92 -30.79 0.15
N THR A 76 8.65 -29.71 -0.58
CA THR A 76 9.62 -28.63 -0.78
C THR A 76 9.75 -27.83 0.50
N ILE A 77 10.92 -27.83 1.13
CA ILE A 77 11.18 -27.12 2.38
C ILE A 77 11.30 -25.60 2.17
N LEU A 78 10.85 -24.79 3.14
CA LEU A 78 10.92 -23.33 3.09
C LEU A 78 12.37 -22.83 2.97
N LYS A 79 13.31 -23.50 3.66
CA LYS A 79 14.75 -23.21 3.59
C LYS A 79 15.28 -23.07 2.16
N LYS A 80 14.77 -23.86 1.20
CA LYS A 80 15.16 -23.74 -0.21
C LYS A 80 15.01 -22.30 -0.72
N TYR A 81 13.84 -21.70 -0.50
CA TYR A 81 13.55 -20.34 -0.96
C TYR A 81 14.29 -19.29 -0.13
N LEU A 82 14.48 -19.52 1.18
CA LEU A 82 15.31 -18.66 2.03
C LEU A 82 16.77 -18.63 1.54
N ASP A 83 17.31 -19.76 1.10
CA ASP A 83 18.64 -19.85 0.50
C ASP A 83 18.70 -19.13 -0.86
N GLU A 84 17.66 -19.24 -1.70
CA GLU A 84 17.58 -18.49 -2.96
C GLU A 84 17.57 -16.97 -2.73
N LEU A 85 16.83 -16.47 -1.73
CA LEU A 85 16.83 -15.05 -1.33
C LEU A 85 18.22 -14.58 -0.90
N LYS A 86 18.91 -15.34 -0.03
CA LYS A 86 20.28 -15.03 0.40
C LYS A 86 21.27 -15.04 -0.76
N ASN A 87 21.17 -16.04 -1.64
CA ASN A 87 22.05 -16.16 -2.79
C ASN A 87 21.88 -14.97 -3.73
N TRP A 88 20.63 -14.55 -3.98
CA TRP A 88 20.35 -13.35 -4.76
C TRP A 88 20.90 -12.09 -4.09
N HIS A 89 20.64 -11.89 -2.79
CA HIS A 89 21.16 -10.76 -2.01
C HIS A 89 22.70 -10.67 -2.07
N ASN A 90 23.39 -11.79 -1.95
CA ASN A 90 24.85 -11.87 -1.95
C ASN A 90 25.50 -11.54 -3.31
N GLY A 91 24.72 -11.53 -4.39
CA GLY A 91 25.17 -11.05 -5.70
C GLY A 91 25.62 -9.58 -5.64
N LEU A 92 26.75 -9.25 -6.27
CA LEU A 92 27.36 -7.92 -6.18
C LEU A 92 26.40 -6.77 -6.60
N ALA A 93 25.53 -7.02 -7.58
CA ALA A 93 24.56 -6.04 -8.04
C ALA A 93 23.37 -5.83 -7.07
N ASN A 94 23.19 -6.72 -6.09
CA ASN A 94 21.95 -6.82 -5.32
C ASN A 94 22.12 -6.50 -3.84
N LYS A 95 23.33 -6.49 -3.25
CA LYS A 95 23.54 -6.29 -1.80
C LYS A 95 22.85 -5.07 -1.20
N ASN A 96 22.65 -4.02 -1.99
CA ASN A 96 21.98 -2.78 -1.61
C ASN A 96 20.59 -2.62 -2.27
N HIS A 97 19.89 -3.73 -2.47
CA HIS A 97 18.56 -3.75 -3.09
C HIS A 97 17.55 -2.90 -2.32
N TYR A 98 16.45 -2.51 -2.97
CA TYR A 98 15.28 -1.96 -2.27
C TYR A 98 14.72 -3.00 -1.28
N PRO A 99 14.04 -2.59 -0.19
CA PRO A 99 13.46 -3.53 0.76
C PRO A 99 12.53 -4.53 0.05
N VAL A 100 12.67 -5.81 0.36
CA VAL A 100 11.85 -6.89 -0.24
C VAL A 100 10.88 -7.43 0.81
N LEU A 101 9.58 -7.41 0.51
CA LEU A 101 8.53 -7.98 1.36
C LEU A 101 8.33 -9.46 1.03
N ILE A 102 8.43 -10.31 2.04
CA ILE A 102 8.19 -11.75 1.93
C ILE A 102 6.93 -12.09 2.73
N THR A 103 5.85 -12.41 2.01
CA THR A 103 4.62 -12.91 2.59
C THR A 103 4.74 -14.41 2.83
N LEU A 104 4.59 -14.84 4.07
CA LEU A 104 4.49 -16.25 4.44
C LEU A 104 3.02 -16.57 4.72
N ASP A 105 2.34 -17.17 3.74
CA ASP A 105 0.91 -17.45 3.82
C ASP A 105 0.65 -18.77 4.56
N ILE A 106 0.13 -18.70 5.78
CA ILE A 106 -0.04 -19.87 6.65
C ILE A 106 -1.23 -20.69 6.15
N LYS A 107 -0.94 -21.85 5.55
CA LYS A 107 -1.97 -22.83 5.12
C LYS A 107 -2.32 -23.85 6.18
N SER A 108 -1.50 -23.99 7.23
CA SER A 108 -1.77 -24.89 8.34
C SER A 108 -3.11 -24.59 9.02
N LYS A 109 -3.89 -25.66 9.26
CA LYS A 109 -5.21 -25.61 9.91
C LYS A 109 -5.32 -26.53 11.12
N GLU A 110 -4.36 -27.43 11.30
CA GLU A 110 -4.38 -28.50 12.31
C GLU A 110 -3.22 -28.34 13.32
N GLY A 111 -3.36 -28.98 14.49
CA GLY A 111 -2.31 -29.05 15.51
C GLY A 111 -2.17 -27.83 16.41
N GLY A 112 -3.12 -26.89 16.39
CA GLY A 112 -3.10 -25.67 17.20
C GLY A 112 -2.01 -24.67 16.82
N TYR A 113 -2.11 -23.45 17.34
CA TYR A 113 -1.13 -22.36 17.12
C TYR A 113 -0.20 -22.14 18.33
N ASP A 114 -0.29 -22.99 19.36
CA ASP A 114 0.51 -22.87 20.57
C ASP A 114 2.01 -22.97 20.23
N GLY A 115 2.77 -21.97 20.66
CA GLY A 115 4.21 -21.88 20.41
C GLY A 115 4.60 -21.53 18.97
N PHE A 116 3.64 -21.36 18.05
CA PHE A 116 3.91 -21.07 16.64
C PHE A 116 4.82 -19.85 16.45
N ASN A 117 4.66 -18.85 17.30
CA ASN A 117 5.49 -17.67 17.34
C ASN A 117 6.98 -17.96 17.49
N ASP A 118 7.37 -18.86 18.38
CA ASP A 118 8.77 -19.20 18.59
C ASP A 118 9.26 -20.17 17.51
N GLU A 119 8.39 -21.04 16.98
CA GLU A 119 8.72 -21.96 15.89
C GLU A 119 9.18 -21.22 14.63
N ILE A 120 8.38 -20.26 14.15
CA ILE A 120 8.70 -19.53 12.91
C ILE A 120 9.88 -18.56 13.12
N ASP A 121 9.96 -17.89 14.29
CA ASP A 121 11.11 -17.04 14.62
C ASP A 121 12.40 -17.87 14.70
N THR A 122 12.35 -19.07 15.31
CA THR A 122 13.48 -20.01 15.36
C THR A 122 13.89 -20.43 13.95
N TYR A 123 12.92 -20.75 13.09
CA TYR A 123 13.21 -21.19 11.73
C TYR A 123 13.91 -20.11 10.90
N LEU A 124 13.41 -18.87 10.94
CA LEU A 124 14.05 -17.75 10.25
C LEU A 124 15.44 -17.47 10.81
N LYS A 125 15.62 -17.53 12.14
CA LYS A 125 16.93 -17.37 12.77
C LYS A 125 17.93 -18.44 12.34
N CYS A 126 17.50 -19.71 12.26
CA CYS A 126 18.38 -20.83 11.90
C CYS A 126 18.73 -20.87 10.41
N TYR A 127 17.82 -20.46 9.53
CA TYR A 127 17.93 -20.74 8.09
C TYR A 127 18.03 -19.53 7.17
N PHE A 128 17.82 -18.31 7.66
CA PHE A 128 18.02 -17.10 6.86
C PHE A 128 19.30 -16.38 7.30
N ASP A 129 19.19 -15.13 7.72
CA ASP A 129 20.21 -14.35 8.41
C ASP A 129 19.45 -13.25 9.16
N GLU A 130 19.50 -13.27 10.49
CA GLU A 130 18.78 -12.32 11.33
C GLU A 130 19.15 -10.86 11.00
N SER A 131 20.39 -10.60 10.59
CA SER A 131 20.87 -9.25 10.28
C SER A 131 20.28 -8.68 8.99
N LEU A 132 19.76 -9.53 8.10
CA LEU A 132 19.11 -9.12 6.86
C LEU A 132 17.61 -8.84 7.05
N ILE A 133 17.03 -9.20 8.19
CA ILE A 133 15.61 -9.03 8.47
C ILE A 133 15.37 -7.63 9.04
N PHE A 134 14.38 -6.92 8.49
CA PHE A 134 13.80 -5.74 9.12
C PHE A 134 12.59 -6.18 9.97
N LYS A 135 12.73 -6.11 11.29
CA LYS A 135 11.79 -6.62 12.29
C LYS A 135 10.84 -5.52 12.78
N PRO A 136 9.66 -5.88 13.32
CA PRO A 136 8.76 -4.89 13.91
C PRO A 136 9.38 -4.07 15.04
N GLY A 137 10.28 -4.65 15.84
CA GLY A 137 11.00 -3.95 16.91
C GLY A 137 11.83 -2.75 16.43
N GLU A 138 12.36 -2.81 15.20
CA GLU A 138 13.17 -1.73 14.60
C GLU A 138 12.33 -0.47 14.28
N LEU A 139 11.00 -0.58 14.26
CA LEU A 139 10.13 0.59 14.12
C LEU A 139 10.14 1.50 15.35
N PHE A 140 10.58 1.00 16.51
CA PHE A 140 10.60 1.71 17.78
C PHE A 140 12.00 2.25 18.14
N GLU A 141 12.90 2.43 17.18
CA GLU A 141 14.25 2.93 17.50
C GLU A 141 14.23 4.34 18.12
N LYS A 142 15.13 4.56 19.10
CA LYS A 142 15.17 5.74 19.97
C LYS A 142 15.23 7.08 19.24
N ASN A 143 15.85 7.12 18.06
CA ASN A 143 16.03 8.35 17.28
C ASN A 143 14.73 8.83 16.59
N ARG A 144 13.60 8.15 16.78
CA ARG A 144 12.30 8.46 16.15
C ARG A 144 11.23 8.94 17.13
N GLY A 145 11.59 9.24 18.38
CA GLY A 145 10.63 9.63 19.42
C GLY A 145 10.04 8.42 20.15
N TYR A 146 10.91 7.50 20.57
CA TYR A 146 10.54 6.24 21.22
C TYR A 146 9.56 6.42 22.38
N ASP A 147 8.39 5.81 22.24
CA ASP A 147 7.46 5.57 23.33
C ASP A 147 7.44 4.06 23.66
N PRO A 148 7.91 3.65 24.86
CA PRO A 148 7.88 2.25 25.28
C PRO A 148 6.46 1.68 25.39
N ASN A 149 5.45 2.53 25.52
CA ASN A 149 4.05 2.14 25.67
C ASN A 149 3.25 2.21 24.37
N ALA A 150 3.80 2.81 23.31
CA ALA A 150 3.09 2.91 22.03
C ALA A 150 2.84 1.52 21.43
N SER A 151 1.67 1.34 20.82
CA SER A 151 1.44 0.19 19.96
C SER A 151 2.23 0.30 18.65
N LEU A 152 2.34 -0.81 17.91
CA LEU A 152 2.94 -0.78 16.56
C LEU A 152 2.15 0.14 15.63
N ALA A 153 0.82 0.03 15.68
CA ALA A 153 -0.10 0.84 14.90
C ALA A 153 0.01 2.33 15.25
N ASP A 154 0.08 2.69 16.53
CA ASP A 154 0.21 4.10 16.95
C ASP A 154 1.57 4.68 16.56
N ASN A 155 2.64 3.91 16.70
CA ASN A 155 3.97 4.33 16.30
C ASN A 155 4.04 4.65 14.80
N ILE A 156 3.49 3.80 13.93
CA ILE A 156 3.43 4.05 12.48
C ILE A 156 2.53 5.24 12.14
N ARG A 157 1.39 5.43 12.83
CA ARG A 157 0.53 6.60 12.61
C ARG A 157 1.25 7.91 12.87
N ASN A 158 2.04 7.96 13.94
CA ASN A 158 2.69 9.19 14.39
C ASN A 158 4.03 9.46 13.68
N HIS A 159 4.76 8.40 13.30
CA HIS A 159 6.15 8.53 12.83
C HIS A 159 6.39 7.97 11.41
N GLY A 160 5.39 7.31 10.81
CA GLY A 160 5.51 6.65 9.51
C GLY A 160 6.50 5.49 9.52
N TRP A 161 6.92 5.04 8.33
CA TRP A 161 7.98 4.04 8.17
C TRP A 161 9.38 4.68 8.10
N PRO A 162 10.46 3.91 8.29
CA PRO A 162 11.80 4.40 7.97
C PRO A 162 11.93 4.77 6.49
N LYS A 163 12.96 5.55 6.18
CA LYS A 163 13.28 5.87 4.79
C LYS A 163 13.83 4.64 4.08
N ILE A 164 13.64 4.59 2.77
CA ILE A 164 14.18 3.54 1.92
C ILE A 164 15.70 3.43 2.06
N ALA A 165 16.42 4.55 2.21
CA ALA A 165 17.86 4.56 2.48
C ALA A 165 18.25 3.68 3.68
N ASP A 166 17.48 3.75 4.76
CA ASP A 166 17.75 3.06 6.02
C ASP A 166 17.37 1.58 5.98
N MET A 167 16.58 1.18 4.98
CA MET A 167 16.05 -0.17 4.81
C MET A 167 16.70 -0.93 3.64
N ARG A 168 17.68 -0.35 2.95
CA ARG A 168 18.36 -1.02 1.84
C ARG A 168 18.98 -2.34 2.27
N GLY A 169 18.91 -3.33 1.38
CA GLY A 169 19.44 -4.68 1.61
C GLY A 169 18.65 -5.52 2.62
N LYS A 170 17.49 -5.02 3.09
CA LYS A 170 16.66 -5.72 4.08
C LYS A 170 15.52 -6.50 3.45
N PHE A 171 15.12 -7.56 4.13
CA PHE A 171 13.92 -8.34 3.88
C PHE A 171 12.92 -8.11 5.02
N ILE A 172 11.67 -7.87 4.68
CA ILE A 172 10.57 -7.72 5.63
C ILE A 172 9.74 -8.99 5.53
N PHE A 173 9.61 -9.76 6.62
CA PHE A 173 8.73 -10.92 6.62
C PHE A 173 7.37 -10.54 7.18
N CYS A 174 6.29 -10.96 6.54
CA CYS A 174 4.92 -10.74 7.00
C CYS A 174 4.12 -12.04 6.92
N LEU A 175 3.45 -12.41 8.00
CA LEU A 175 2.57 -13.57 8.01
C LEU A 175 1.20 -13.22 7.41
N SER A 176 0.73 -14.06 6.49
CA SER A 176 -0.61 -14.03 5.87
C SER A 176 -1.37 -15.34 6.18
N GLY A 177 -2.63 -15.43 5.75
CA GLY A 177 -3.36 -16.70 5.70
C GLY A 177 -4.22 -16.92 6.94
N ASN A 178 -4.00 -18.03 7.65
CA ASN A 178 -4.81 -18.41 8.80
C ASN A 178 -4.88 -17.30 9.88
N LYS A 179 -6.09 -16.76 10.09
CA LYS A 179 -6.34 -15.62 10.99
C LYS A 179 -5.91 -15.88 12.43
N ASP A 180 -6.21 -17.06 12.97
CA ASP A 180 -5.99 -17.34 14.40
C ASP A 180 -4.49 -17.43 14.69
N TRP A 181 -3.74 -18.06 13.79
CA TRP A 181 -2.28 -18.21 13.88
C TRP A 181 -1.56 -16.87 13.83
N LYS A 182 -2.00 -16.00 12.91
CA LYS A 182 -1.51 -14.64 12.78
C LYS A 182 -1.83 -13.75 13.97
N THR A 183 -3.01 -13.93 14.55
CA THR A 183 -3.44 -13.17 15.73
C THR A 183 -2.61 -13.59 16.94
N GLU A 184 -2.36 -14.89 17.12
CA GLU A 184 -1.47 -15.39 18.16
C GLU A 184 -0.04 -14.86 17.98
N TYR A 185 0.50 -14.97 16.76
CA TYR A 185 1.85 -14.51 16.44
C TYR A 185 2.07 -13.02 16.75
N ALA A 186 1.07 -12.19 16.46
CA ALA A 186 1.15 -10.74 16.68
C ALA A 186 1.28 -10.35 18.17
N LYS A 187 1.08 -11.28 19.11
CA LYS A 187 1.36 -11.03 20.53
C LYS A 187 2.86 -10.87 20.75
N GLY A 188 3.24 -9.78 21.43
CA GLY A 188 4.64 -9.45 21.68
C GLY A 188 5.40 -9.05 20.41
N VAL A 189 4.69 -8.48 19.41
CA VAL A 189 5.22 -8.13 18.07
C VAL A 189 6.59 -7.44 18.07
N ARG A 190 6.91 -6.65 19.09
CA ARG A 190 8.20 -5.96 19.26
C ARG A 190 9.42 -6.90 19.28
N HIS A 191 9.25 -8.16 19.66
CA HIS A 191 10.32 -9.16 19.74
C HIS A 191 10.31 -10.16 18.58
N ARG A 192 9.34 -10.03 17.67
CA ARG A 192 9.10 -10.97 16.58
C ARG A 192 10.00 -10.72 15.38
N PHE A 193 10.20 -11.73 14.55
CA PHE A 193 10.98 -11.61 13.31
C PHE A 193 10.10 -11.16 12.14
N CYS A 194 8.81 -11.44 12.20
CA CYS A 194 7.83 -11.09 11.18
C CYS A 194 6.84 -10.04 11.69
N PHE A 195 6.21 -9.38 10.74
CA PHE A 195 4.92 -8.73 10.90
C PHE A 195 3.79 -9.73 10.72
N SER A 196 2.56 -9.30 10.99
CA SER A 196 1.34 -10.06 10.75
C SER A 196 0.33 -9.17 10.04
N ASP A 197 -0.38 -9.70 9.05
CA ASP A 197 -1.39 -8.95 8.28
C ASP A 197 -2.83 -9.22 8.74
N THR A 198 -3.75 -8.42 8.21
CA THR A 198 -5.19 -8.68 8.30
C THR A 198 -5.90 -8.35 6.99
N GLY A 199 -6.94 -9.10 6.66
CA GLY A 199 -7.85 -8.77 5.56
C GLY A 199 -8.96 -7.79 5.95
N ASN A 200 -9.05 -7.43 7.23
CA ASN A 200 -10.04 -6.48 7.71
C ASN A 200 -9.49 -5.04 7.60
N LEU A 201 -9.87 -4.33 6.54
CA LEU A 201 -9.44 -2.94 6.29
C LEU A 201 -9.90 -1.93 7.36
N THR A 202 -10.83 -2.33 8.24
CA THR A 202 -11.27 -1.49 9.36
C THR A 202 -10.73 -1.98 10.71
N SER A 203 -9.73 -2.86 10.71
CA SER A 203 -9.12 -3.36 11.95
C SER A 203 -8.51 -2.22 12.75
N THR A 204 -8.69 -2.27 14.07
CA THR A 204 -8.07 -1.37 15.05
C THR A 204 -7.03 -2.11 15.89
N ASP A 205 -6.60 -3.30 15.48
CA ASP A 205 -5.60 -4.09 16.20
C ASP A 205 -4.29 -3.28 16.37
N PRO A 206 -3.82 -3.07 17.61
CA PRO A 206 -2.62 -2.29 17.91
C PRO A 206 -1.33 -2.90 17.33
N ASN A 207 -1.32 -4.20 17.01
CA ASN A 207 -0.13 -4.93 16.56
C ASN A 207 -0.07 -5.13 15.05
N ILE A 208 -1.03 -4.57 14.29
CA ILE A 208 -1.15 -4.78 12.83
C ILE A 208 -0.92 -3.49 12.07
N VAL A 209 -0.03 -3.54 11.08
CA VAL A 209 0.30 -2.42 10.17
C VAL A 209 0.34 -2.83 8.69
N PHE A 210 0.09 -4.11 8.41
CA PHE A 210 -0.07 -4.67 7.06
C PHE A 210 -1.52 -5.11 6.85
N PHE A 211 -2.07 -4.76 5.69
CA PHE A 211 -3.45 -5.05 5.32
C PHE A 211 -3.48 -5.71 3.94
N ASN A 212 -4.10 -6.87 3.84
CA ASN A 212 -4.02 -7.74 2.68
C ASN A 212 -5.41 -8.05 2.14
N THR A 213 -5.71 -7.65 0.90
CA THR A 213 -7.06 -7.76 0.34
C THR A 213 -7.03 -8.03 -1.16
N GLU A 214 -8.08 -8.68 -1.66
CA GLU A 214 -8.20 -8.97 -3.08
C GLU A 214 -8.64 -7.72 -3.84
N VAL A 215 -7.96 -7.40 -4.94
CA VAL A 215 -8.26 -6.22 -5.75
C VAL A 215 -9.65 -6.29 -6.39
N SER A 216 -10.11 -7.49 -6.75
CA SER A 216 -11.43 -7.71 -7.36
C SER A 216 -12.59 -7.25 -6.46
N GLY A 217 -12.39 -7.23 -5.13
CA GLY A 217 -13.36 -6.75 -4.15
C GLY A 217 -13.75 -5.27 -4.32
N PHE A 218 -12.93 -4.48 -5.02
CA PHE A 218 -13.16 -3.05 -5.28
C PHE A 218 -13.92 -2.77 -6.57
N ILE A 219 -14.28 -3.78 -7.37
CA ILE A 219 -15.10 -3.60 -8.59
C ILE A 219 -16.59 -3.50 -8.24
N LEU A 220 -17.06 -4.18 -7.19
CA LEU A 220 -18.49 -4.35 -6.91
C LEU A 220 -19.12 -3.05 -6.33
N PRO A 221 -20.10 -2.41 -7.00
CA PRO A 221 -20.57 -1.05 -6.69
C PRO A 221 -20.98 -0.80 -5.23
N PHE A 222 -21.65 -1.76 -4.59
CA PHE A 222 -22.18 -1.61 -3.22
C PHE A 222 -21.15 -1.91 -2.12
N ILE A 223 -20.11 -2.67 -2.44
CA ILE A 223 -19.02 -3.02 -1.51
C ILE A 223 -17.89 -1.98 -1.61
N ASN A 224 -17.80 -1.32 -2.77
CA ASN A 224 -16.72 -0.44 -3.16
C ASN A 224 -16.48 0.72 -2.19
N ALA A 225 -17.51 1.51 -1.85
CA ALA A 225 -17.32 2.74 -1.08
C ALA A 225 -16.74 2.50 0.33
N ARG A 226 -17.23 1.49 1.05
CA ARG A 226 -16.71 1.16 2.39
C ARG A 226 -15.29 0.60 2.32
N MET A 227 -14.99 -0.25 1.34
CA MET A 227 -13.65 -0.79 1.16
C MET A 227 -12.64 0.29 0.74
N GLN A 228 -13.02 1.17 -0.20
CA GLN A 228 -12.20 2.32 -0.58
C GLN A 228 -11.95 3.24 0.61
N GLN A 229 -13.00 3.58 1.37
CA GLN A 229 -12.85 4.40 2.56
C GLN A 229 -11.89 3.76 3.57
N GLY A 230 -12.04 2.46 3.84
CA GLY A 230 -11.11 1.71 4.67
C GLY A 230 -9.68 1.82 4.15
N LEU A 231 -9.45 1.52 2.88
CA LEU A 231 -8.14 1.60 2.24
C LEU A 231 -7.50 3.00 2.36
N ILE A 232 -8.27 4.05 2.15
CA ILE A 232 -7.81 5.44 2.26
C ILE A 232 -7.45 5.78 3.71
N ASP A 233 -8.26 5.35 4.68
CA ASP A 233 -7.97 5.58 6.09
C ASP A 233 -6.68 4.86 6.52
N LEU A 234 -6.37 3.70 5.95
CA LEU A 234 -5.10 3.02 6.17
C LEU A 234 -3.93 3.81 5.56
N GLN A 235 -4.11 4.41 4.38
CA GLN A 235 -3.09 5.26 3.75
C GLN A 235 -2.77 6.51 4.59
N PHE A 236 -3.79 7.17 5.14
CA PHE A 236 -3.59 8.31 6.07
C PHE A 236 -2.91 7.91 7.38
N LYS A 237 -2.94 6.62 7.74
CA LYS A 237 -2.29 6.06 8.93
C LYS A 237 -0.88 5.53 8.63
N ASN A 238 -0.37 5.72 7.41
CA ASN A 238 0.93 5.21 6.95
C ASN A 238 1.04 3.67 6.97
N PHE A 239 -0.08 2.96 6.86
CA PHE A 239 -0.09 1.49 6.86
C PHE A 239 0.20 0.92 5.46
N ILE A 240 0.78 -0.29 5.42
CA ILE A 240 1.11 -0.98 4.18
C ILE A 240 -0.10 -1.78 3.73
N THR A 241 -0.45 -1.62 2.45
CA THR A 241 -1.62 -2.25 1.84
C THR A 241 -1.18 -3.12 0.67
N ARG A 242 -1.54 -4.39 0.72
CA ARG A 242 -1.32 -5.39 -0.32
C ARG A 242 -2.62 -5.67 -1.05
N GLY A 243 -2.60 -5.49 -2.37
CA GLY A 243 -3.69 -5.86 -3.27
C GLY A 243 -3.29 -7.09 -4.07
N TYR A 244 -3.89 -8.25 -3.80
CA TYR A 244 -3.63 -9.49 -4.55
C TYR A 244 -4.70 -9.78 -5.60
N GLY A 245 -4.37 -10.69 -6.52
CA GLY A 245 -5.26 -11.09 -7.61
C GLY A 245 -5.28 -10.11 -8.79
N ALA A 246 -4.31 -9.18 -8.89
CA ALA A 246 -4.20 -8.22 -9.98
C ALA A 246 -3.65 -8.84 -11.28
N ASN A 247 -4.37 -9.84 -11.81
CA ASN A 247 -3.90 -10.74 -12.87
C ASN A 247 -4.21 -10.27 -14.29
N ASP A 248 -4.85 -9.11 -14.45
CA ASP A 248 -5.11 -8.49 -15.75
C ASP A 248 -4.91 -6.96 -15.67
N ALA A 249 -4.83 -6.33 -16.85
CA ALA A 249 -4.58 -4.89 -16.98
C ALA A 249 -5.63 -4.01 -16.25
N THR A 250 -6.89 -4.45 -16.18
CA THR A 250 -7.96 -3.70 -15.51
C THR A 250 -7.74 -3.71 -14.00
N LEU A 251 -7.55 -4.89 -13.41
CA LEU A 251 -7.29 -5.03 -11.98
C LEU A 251 -5.96 -4.38 -11.57
N TRP A 252 -4.93 -4.51 -12.39
CA TRP A 252 -3.64 -3.85 -12.15
C TRP A 252 -3.77 -2.34 -12.10
N ASN A 253 -4.44 -1.74 -13.10
CA ASN A 253 -4.67 -0.30 -13.12
C ASN A 253 -5.60 0.15 -11.99
N LEU A 254 -6.59 -0.65 -11.63
CA LEU A 254 -7.43 -0.39 -10.44
C LEU A 254 -6.57 -0.34 -9.17
N ALA A 255 -5.69 -1.31 -8.95
CA ALA A 255 -4.80 -1.33 -7.78
C ALA A 255 -3.84 -0.13 -7.75
N LYS A 256 -3.28 0.26 -8.91
CA LYS A 256 -2.45 1.47 -9.03
C LYS A 256 -3.26 2.73 -8.69
N ASN A 257 -4.47 2.87 -9.21
CA ASN A 257 -5.34 4.03 -8.98
C ASN A 257 -5.83 4.09 -7.53
N LEU A 258 -6.06 2.95 -6.88
CA LEU A 258 -6.40 2.86 -5.47
C LEU A 258 -5.19 3.07 -4.53
N ASN A 259 -3.99 3.28 -5.10
CA ASN A 259 -2.79 3.63 -4.35
C ASN A 259 -2.39 2.54 -3.33
N PHE A 260 -2.46 1.26 -3.73
CA PHE A 260 -1.88 0.15 -2.95
C PHE A 260 -0.36 0.32 -2.79
N SER A 261 0.21 -0.19 -1.70
CA SER A 261 1.66 -0.22 -1.49
C SER A 261 2.30 -1.41 -2.24
N GLU A 262 1.68 -2.57 -2.19
CA GLU A 262 2.10 -3.78 -2.89
C GLU A 262 0.98 -4.25 -3.82
N ILE A 263 1.30 -4.53 -5.09
CA ILE A 263 0.37 -5.09 -6.06
C ILE A 263 0.87 -6.49 -6.47
N ALA A 264 0.18 -7.52 -6.00
CA ALA A 264 0.55 -8.91 -6.23
C ALA A 264 -0.19 -9.52 -7.43
N THR A 265 0.58 -10.13 -8.32
CA THR A 265 0.08 -10.67 -9.60
C THR A 265 0.78 -11.97 -9.97
N ASN A 266 0.09 -12.83 -10.72
CA ASN A 266 0.67 -13.98 -11.41
C ASN A 266 1.38 -13.55 -12.72
N ALA A 267 1.16 -12.32 -13.19
CA ALA A 267 1.70 -11.75 -14.43
C ALA A 267 3.11 -11.15 -14.24
N VAL A 268 4.08 -11.99 -13.86
CA VAL A 268 5.45 -11.53 -13.51
C VAL A 268 6.26 -11.11 -14.75
N ARG A 269 6.15 -11.83 -15.87
CA ARG A 269 6.86 -11.56 -17.14
C ARG A 269 5.93 -11.56 -18.34
N ASN A 270 6.32 -10.86 -19.40
CA ASN A 270 5.65 -10.78 -20.70
C ASN A 270 4.24 -10.14 -20.65
N HIS A 271 4.06 -9.20 -19.73
CA HIS A 271 2.82 -8.45 -19.58
C HIS A 271 3.14 -6.97 -19.40
N GLU A 272 3.24 -6.20 -20.49
CA GLU A 272 3.63 -4.78 -20.48
C GLU A 272 2.76 -3.92 -19.54
N TRP A 273 1.49 -4.27 -19.39
CA TRP A 273 0.59 -3.59 -18.45
C TRP A 273 1.02 -3.75 -16.99
N ALA A 274 1.77 -4.79 -16.63
CA ALA A 274 2.21 -5.12 -15.27
C ALA A 274 3.50 -4.37 -14.86
N GLU A 275 3.57 -3.09 -15.24
CA GLU A 275 4.66 -2.17 -14.92
C GLU A 275 4.28 -1.22 -13.76
N ILE A 276 5.22 -1.02 -12.84
CA ILE A 276 5.11 -0.02 -11.76
C ILE A 276 5.65 1.33 -12.22
N HIS A 277 6.88 1.33 -12.74
CA HIS A 277 7.59 2.53 -13.20
C HIS A 277 8.67 2.18 -14.25
N TYR A 278 8.92 3.09 -15.19
CA TYR A 278 9.72 2.80 -16.39
C TYR A 278 11.23 2.70 -16.15
N THR A 279 11.74 3.27 -15.05
CA THR A 279 13.18 3.27 -14.70
C THR A 279 13.50 2.67 -13.33
N SER A 280 12.50 2.16 -12.61
CA SER A 280 12.66 1.72 -11.21
C SER A 280 11.65 0.63 -10.86
N PRO A 281 12.01 -0.34 -9.99
CA PRO A 281 11.06 -1.34 -9.49
C PRO A 281 10.03 -0.76 -8.49
N ILE A 282 10.19 0.52 -8.11
CA ILE A 282 9.27 1.26 -7.24
C ILE A 282 8.81 2.57 -7.86
N LYS A 283 7.64 3.02 -7.44
CA LYS A 283 7.05 4.34 -7.75
C LYS A 283 6.69 5.07 -6.45
N GLU A 284 6.80 6.41 -6.41
CA GLU A 284 6.18 7.20 -5.34
C GLU A 284 4.65 7.12 -5.47
N LYS A 285 3.98 6.80 -4.36
CA LYS A 285 2.53 6.81 -4.26
C LYS A 285 1.99 8.22 -4.46
N SER A 286 0.78 8.32 -5.02
CA SER A 286 0.09 9.60 -5.11
C SER A 286 -0.06 10.21 -3.71
N ARG A 287 0.28 11.49 -3.58
CA ARG A 287 0.16 12.19 -2.29
C ARG A 287 -1.30 12.52 -2.06
N ILE A 288 -1.81 12.07 -0.92
CA ILE A 288 -3.20 12.31 -0.54
C ILE A 288 -3.28 13.32 0.61
N SER A 289 -4.29 14.18 0.58
CA SER A 289 -4.57 15.11 1.69
C SER A 289 -6.08 15.35 1.84
N LYS A 290 -6.54 15.50 3.08
CA LYS A 290 -7.92 15.86 3.40
C LYS A 290 -8.06 17.38 3.38
N ARG A 291 -8.98 17.90 2.57
CA ARG A 291 -9.18 19.35 2.38
C ARG A 291 -10.66 19.69 2.20
N SER A 292 -11.01 20.95 2.46
CA SER A 292 -12.31 21.52 2.09
C SER A 292 -12.16 22.59 1.02
N LEU A 293 -13.21 22.77 0.22
CA LEU A 293 -13.27 23.74 -0.88
C LEU A 293 -14.33 24.81 -0.61
N ARG A 294 -13.92 25.98 -0.12
CA ARG A 294 -14.83 27.12 0.09
C ARG A 294 -14.66 28.15 -1.02
N ASN A 295 -15.73 28.51 -1.72
CA ASN A 295 -15.65 29.62 -2.67
C ASN A 295 -15.65 30.96 -1.94
N LYS A 296 -14.74 31.86 -2.33
CA LYS A 296 -14.51 33.14 -1.67
C LYS A 296 -15.65 34.14 -1.86
N ALA A 297 -16.36 34.08 -2.99
CA ALA A 297 -17.36 35.08 -3.35
C ALA A 297 -18.70 34.90 -2.63
N ASN A 298 -19.14 33.66 -2.40
CA ASN A 298 -20.38 33.35 -1.68
C ASN A 298 -20.16 32.76 -0.28
N ASN A 299 -18.91 32.45 0.10
CA ASN A 299 -18.57 31.78 1.35
C ASN A 299 -19.20 30.39 1.53
N GLU A 300 -19.54 29.71 0.45
CA GLU A 300 -20.11 28.37 0.51
C GLU A 300 -19.05 27.29 0.18
N TYR A 301 -19.23 26.12 0.79
CA TYR A 301 -18.41 24.93 0.59
C TYR A 301 -19.00 24.03 -0.48
N ARG A 302 -18.14 23.42 -1.30
CA ARG A 302 -18.53 22.26 -2.13
C ARG A 302 -18.95 21.09 -1.23
N THR A 303 -19.89 20.27 -1.70
CA THR A 303 -20.38 19.10 -0.94
C THR A 303 -20.21 17.79 -1.71
N ASP A 304 -20.74 16.72 -1.15
CA ASP A 304 -20.89 15.37 -1.70
C ASP A 304 -21.87 15.27 -2.88
N ARG A 305 -22.35 16.41 -3.40
CA ARG A 305 -23.21 16.51 -4.57
C ARG A 305 -22.62 17.55 -5.52
N ALA A 306 -22.34 17.14 -6.76
CA ALA A 306 -21.64 17.97 -7.74
C ALA A 306 -22.25 19.39 -7.89
N THR A 307 -23.58 19.45 -7.91
CA THR A 307 -24.38 20.66 -8.13
C THR A 307 -24.85 21.36 -6.86
N HIS A 308 -24.26 21.03 -5.70
CA HIS A 308 -24.64 21.64 -4.42
C HIS A 308 -23.47 22.30 -3.71
N MET A 309 -23.79 23.40 -3.01
CA MET A 309 -22.90 24.11 -2.11
C MET A 309 -23.67 24.49 -0.83
N THR A 310 -22.96 24.69 0.27
CA THR A 310 -23.56 25.00 1.58
C THR A 310 -22.75 26.07 2.31
N ALA A 311 -23.42 26.98 3.02
CA ALA A 311 -22.75 27.97 3.87
C ALA A 311 -22.08 27.35 5.12
N HIS A 312 -22.50 26.14 5.52
CA HIS A 312 -22.03 25.48 6.73
C HIS A 312 -21.13 24.29 6.40
N TYR A 313 -19.90 24.31 6.93
CA TYR A 313 -18.99 23.18 6.80
C TYR A 313 -19.50 21.99 7.63
N ASP A 314 -19.60 20.83 6.98
CA ASP A 314 -19.85 19.53 7.59
C ASP A 314 -18.81 18.54 7.04
N SER A 315 -18.00 17.94 7.91
CA SER A 315 -16.94 17.01 7.49
C SER A 315 -17.46 15.77 6.77
N ASN A 316 -18.74 15.40 6.96
CA ASN A 316 -19.33 14.27 6.25
C ASN A 316 -19.62 14.58 4.78
N THR A 317 -19.81 15.84 4.42
CA THR A 317 -20.25 16.21 3.06
C THR A 317 -19.26 17.14 2.37
N CYS A 318 -18.56 18.00 3.10
CA CYS A 318 -17.67 19.04 2.59
C CYS A 318 -16.18 18.65 2.59
N LEU A 319 -15.86 17.41 3.00
CA LEU A 319 -14.49 16.91 3.05
C LEU A 319 -14.14 16.19 1.74
N PHE A 320 -12.98 16.54 1.19
CA PHE A 320 -12.46 15.98 -0.04
C PHE A 320 -11.06 15.42 0.17
N ILE A 321 -10.75 14.38 -0.59
CA ILE A 321 -9.42 13.82 -0.73
C ILE A 321 -8.82 14.39 -2.02
N PHE A 322 -7.69 15.07 -1.87
CA PHE A 322 -6.89 15.57 -2.97
C PHE A 322 -5.82 14.55 -3.26
N GLU A 323 -5.98 13.82 -4.35
CA GLU A 323 -5.01 12.83 -4.84
C GLU A 323 -4.12 13.51 -5.88
N GLN A 324 -2.92 13.92 -5.45
CA GLN A 324 -1.96 14.59 -6.30
C GLN A 324 -1.26 13.57 -7.20
N ASP A 325 -1.18 13.89 -8.49
CA ASP A 325 -0.30 13.19 -9.40
C ASP A 325 1.17 13.43 -9.00
N SER A 326 1.97 12.37 -8.90
CA SER A 326 3.33 12.41 -8.32
C SER A 326 4.28 13.34 -9.09
N GLU A 327 3.97 13.68 -10.34
CA GLU A 327 4.83 14.46 -11.22
C GLU A 327 4.31 15.87 -11.54
N ARG A 328 3.08 16.24 -11.11
CA ARG A 328 2.43 17.50 -11.50
C ARG A 328 1.54 18.07 -10.39
N ASP A 329 1.30 19.38 -10.41
CA ASP A 329 0.27 20.05 -9.58
C ASP A 329 -1.15 19.81 -10.16
N ILE A 330 -1.45 18.55 -10.44
CA ILE A 330 -2.74 18.06 -10.94
C ILE A 330 -3.30 17.12 -9.88
N TYR A 331 -4.58 17.30 -9.59
CA TYR A 331 -5.29 16.59 -8.53
C TYR A 331 -6.52 15.90 -9.09
N ALA A 332 -6.77 14.68 -8.66
CA ALA A 332 -8.12 14.15 -8.64
C ALA A 332 -8.77 14.55 -7.31
N ILE A 333 -9.93 15.19 -7.38
CA ILE A 333 -10.63 15.72 -6.19
C ILE A 333 -11.81 14.80 -5.90
N LYS A 334 -11.67 13.94 -4.89
CA LYS A 334 -12.66 12.94 -4.50
C LYS A 334 -13.43 13.37 -3.26
N ASN A 335 -14.74 13.23 -3.25
CA ASN A 335 -15.50 13.43 -2.01
C ASN A 335 -15.25 12.29 -1.03
N TYR A 336 -14.98 12.61 0.22
CA TYR A 336 -14.63 11.65 1.25
C TYR A 336 -15.76 10.67 1.56
N LYS A 337 -17.03 11.11 1.54
CA LYS A 337 -18.16 10.23 1.88
C LYS A 337 -18.59 9.36 0.71
N THR A 338 -18.77 9.94 -0.48
CA THR A 338 -19.29 9.20 -1.64
C THR A 338 -18.20 8.40 -2.34
N GLN A 339 -16.93 8.73 -2.13
CA GLN A 339 -15.79 8.15 -2.85
C GLN A 339 -15.83 8.40 -4.37
N GLU A 340 -16.50 9.47 -4.79
CA GLU A 340 -16.60 9.87 -6.19
C GLU A 340 -15.78 11.15 -6.46
N TYR A 341 -15.25 11.27 -7.67
CA TYR A 341 -14.45 12.39 -8.15
C TYR A 341 -15.31 13.45 -8.82
N PHE A 342 -14.92 14.73 -8.71
CA PHE A 342 -15.51 15.77 -9.55
C PHE A 342 -15.20 15.52 -11.03
N ASP A 343 -16.26 15.55 -11.84
CA ASP A 343 -16.21 15.42 -13.30
C ASP A 343 -16.08 16.79 -13.99
N CYS A 344 -15.49 16.83 -15.19
CA CYS A 344 -15.29 18.05 -15.97
C CYS A 344 -16.59 18.75 -16.38
N THR A 345 -17.75 18.12 -16.23
CA THR A 345 -19.04 18.79 -16.40
C THR A 345 -19.55 19.51 -15.14
N ILE A 346 -18.95 19.22 -13.96
CA ILE A 346 -19.38 19.62 -12.61
C ILE A 346 -20.86 19.34 -12.27
N SER A 347 -21.55 18.59 -13.14
CA SER A 347 -22.97 18.24 -12.97
C SER A 347 -23.15 16.85 -12.34
N THR A 348 -22.13 16.02 -12.43
CA THR A 348 -22.06 14.67 -11.84
C THR A 348 -20.74 14.46 -11.11
N MET A 349 -20.68 13.38 -10.32
CA MET A 349 -19.44 12.85 -9.77
C MET A 349 -19.20 11.46 -10.36
N SER A 350 -17.93 11.07 -10.53
CA SER A 350 -17.53 9.81 -11.15
C SER A 350 -16.94 8.87 -10.10
N PRO A 351 -17.29 7.57 -10.07
CA PRO A 351 -16.66 6.62 -9.15
C PRO A 351 -15.20 6.28 -9.52
N THR A 352 -14.77 6.63 -10.73
CA THR A 352 -13.44 6.31 -11.26
C THR A 352 -12.81 7.50 -11.99
N ILE A 353 -11.48 7.50 -12.10
CA ILE A 353 -10.72 8.40 -12.97
C ILE A 353 -10.57 7.68 -14.31
N ASN A 354 -11.31 8.10 -15.33
CA ASN A 354 -11.30 7.47 -16.64
C ASN A 354 -10.40 8.21 -17.63
N ASP A 355 -10.28 9.53 -17.48
CA ASP A 355 -9.41 10.39 -18.29
C ASP A 355 -9.16 11.74 -17.57
N ASP A 356 -8.69 12.74 -18.32
CA ASP A 356 -8.42 14.10 -17.82
C ASP A 356 -9.68 14.85 -17.33
N CYS A 357 -10.88 14.31 -17.54
CA CYS A 357 -12.12 14.91 -17.08
C CYS A 357 -12.21 14.93 -15.54
N GLN A 358 -11.60 13.97 -14.84
CA GLN A 358 -11.55 13.95 -13.37
C GLN A 358 -10.28 14.61 -12.79
N ARG A 359 -9.50 15.29 -13.64
CA ARG A 359 -8.22 15.92 -13.27
C ARG A 359 -8.35 17.44 -13.22
N TRP A 360 -7.81 18.04 -12.16
CA TRP A 360 -7.94 19.46 -11.86
C TRP A 360 -6.59 20.08 -11.46
N SER A 361 -6.23 21.19 -12.08
CA SER A 361 -5.07 22.01 -11.71
C SER A 361 -5.46 23.05 -10.67
N LEU A 362 -4.62 23.22 -9.65
CA LEU A 362 -4.74 24.29 -8.66
C LEU A 362 -3.78 25.43 -9.02
N ILE A 363 -4.32 26.59 -9.39
CA ILE A 363 -3.55 27.74 -9.84
C ILE A 363 -3.63 28.82 -8.76
N PRO A 364 -2.53 29.23 -8.11
CA PRO A 364 -2.55 30.27 -7.09
C PRO A 364 -3.17 31.57 -7.61
N SER A 365 -4.12 32.16 -6.88
CA SER A 365 -4.75 33.44 -7.23
C SER A 365 -4.12 34.65 -6.54
N GLY A 366 -3.03 34.45 -5.81
CA GLY A 366 -2.26 35.50 -5.11
C GLY A 366 -2.57 35.67 -3.62
N GLY A 367 -3.63 35.03 -3.11
CA GLY A 367 -3.94 35.00 -1.67
C GLY A 367 -3.44 33.73 -0.98
N ALA A 368 -3.31 33.77 0.35
CA ALA A 368 -2.91 32.60 1.13
C ALA A 368 -3.98 31.50 1.03
N ASN A 369 -3.58 30.33 0.51
CA ASN A 369 -4.48 29.20 0.23
C ASN A 369 -5.62 29.51 -0.77
N GLU A 370 -5.46 30.54 -1.61
CA GLU A 370 -6.44 30.90 -2.62
C GLU A 370 -6.03 30.38 -4.00
N TYR A 371 -6.95 29.67 -4.65
CA TYR A 371 -6.69 29.00 -5.92
C TYR A 371 -7.86 29.16 -6.89
N TYR A 372 -7.53 29.25 -8.17
CA TYR A 372 -8.43 28.84 -9.24
C TYR A 372 -8.33 27.34 -9.43
N ILE A 373 -9.47 26.67 -9.56
CA ILE A 373 -9.54 25.22 -9.79
C ILE A 373 -9.95 24.99 -11.23
N LYS A 374 -8.99 24.59 -12.08
CA LYS A 374 -9.17 24.46 -13.54
C LYS A 374 -9.21 23.00 -13.94
N ASN A 375 -10.20 22.57 -14.70
CA ASN A 375 -10.24 21.22 -15.22
C ASN A 375 -9.20 21.03 -16.34
N VAL A 376 -8.52 19.89 -16.36
CA VAL A 376 -7.46 19.60 -17.33
C VAL A 376 -8.04 19.36 -18.73
N LYS A 377 -9.18 18.67 -18.85
CA LYS A 377 -9.77 18.28 -20.14
C LYS A 377 -10.40 19.45 -20.89
N ASN A 378 -11.27 20.22 -20.25
CA ASN A 378 -12.00 21.31 -20.93
C ASN A 378 -11.39 22.71 -20.69
N GLY A 379 -10.46 22.84 -19.75
CA GLY A 379 -9.80 24.10 -19.44
C GLY A 379 -10.68 25.13 -18.71
N GLU A 380 -11.85 24.73 -18.22
CA GLU A 380 -12.78 25.61 -17.51
C GLU A 380 -12.56 25.59 -15.99
N TYR A 381 -12.96 26.67 -15.32
CA TYR A 381 -12.76 26.91 -13.90
C TYR A 381 -14.03 26.63 -13.10
N MET A 382 -13.88 26.04 -11.91
CA MET A 382 -14.98 25.97 -10.95
C MET A 382 -15.43 27.37 -10.53
N THR A 383 -16.73 27.60 -10.45
CA THR A 383 -17.32 28.90 -10.09
C THR A 383 -18.06 28.83 -8.75
N LYS A 384 -18.42 29.99 -8.20
CA LYS A 384 -19.31 30.10 -7.02
C LYS A 384 -20.67 29.40 -7.16
N LYS A 385 -21.10 29.09 -8.39
CA LYS A 385 -22.31 28.31 -8.64
C LYS A 385 -21.91 26.87 -8.85
N ALA A 386 -22.39 25.99 -7.98
CA ALA A 386 -21.97 24.60 -7.95
C ALA A 386 -22.09 23.89 -9.31
N SER A 387 -23.16 24.14 -10.03
CA SER A 387 -23.47 23.54 -11.35
C SER A 387 -22.87 24.27 -12.55
N GLN A 388 -21.96 25.22 -12.36
CA GLN A 388 -21.39 26.02 -13.45
C GLN A 388 -19.86 26.02 -13.44
N LEU A 389 -19.31 25.90 -14.65
CA LEU A 389 -17.92 26.18 -14.97
C LEU A 389 -17.83 27.46 -15.81
N SER A 390 -16.63 28.07 -15.82
CA SER A 390 -16.35 29.28 -16.57
C SER A 390 -15.09 29.11 -17.42
N LYS A 391 -15.08 29.67 -18.63
CA LYS A 391 -13.87 29.72 -19.48
C LYS A 391 -12.84 30.73 -18.98
N ASN A 392 -13.26 31.67 -18.14
CA ASN A 392 -12.44 32.73 -17.59
C ASN A 392 -12.41 32.63 -16.07
N HIS A 393 -11.32 33.10 -15.45
CA HIS A 393 -11.24 33.21 -14.01
C HIS A 393 -11.38 34.67 -13.57
N GLY A 394 -12.08 34.89 -12.46
CA GLY A 394 -12.27 36.18 -11.82
C GLY A 394 -12.57 35.99 -10.34
N LYS A 395 -13.20 36.98 -9.71
CA LYS A 395 -13.53 36.94 -8.28
C LYS A 395 -14.46 35.79 -7.88
N ASP A 396 -15.27 35.30 -8.82
CA ASP A 396 -16.27 34.25 -8.58
C ASP A 396 -15.68 32.83 -8.68
N GLU A 397 -14.47 32.67 -9.20
CA GLU A 397 -13.77 31.40 -9.43
C GLU A 397 -12.68 31.13 -8.38
N VAL A 398 -12.54 31.99 -7.38
CA VAL A 398 -11.54 31.84 -6.32
C VAL A 398 -12.06 30.91 -5.22
N TYR A 399 -11.30 29.86 -4.95
CA TYR A 399 -11.53 28.94 -3.84
C TYR A 399 -10.44 29.08 -2.78
N ILE A 400 -10.85 29.11 -1.52
CA ILE A 400 -10.01 28.94 -0.36
C ILE A 400 -9.96 27.43 -0.08
N ILE A 401 -8.76 26.86 -0.14
CA ILE A 401 -8.53 25.43 0.08
C ILE A 401 -7.90 25.23 1.45
N GLU A 402 -8.63 24.59 2.37
CA GLU A 402 -8.23 24.47 3.77
C GLU A 402 -7.87 23.01 4.07
N ASN A 403 -6.72 22.76 4.70
CA ASN A 403 -6.36 21.43 5.20
C ASN A 403 -7.28 21.04 6.37
N ARG A 404 -7.69 19.78 6.44
CA ARG A 404 -8.68 19.25 7.38
C ARG A 404 -8.23 17.98 8.09
#